data_AF-A0A3L6PMI3-F1
#
_entry.id   AF-A0A3L6PMI3-F1
#
_cell.length_a   1.000
_cell.length_b   1.000
_cell.length_c   1.000
_cell.angle_alpha   90.00
_cell.angle_beta   90.00
_cell.angle_gamma   90.00
#
_symmetry.space_group_name_H-M   'P 1'
#
loop_
_entity.id
_entity.type
_entity.pdbx_description
1 polymer ?
#
loop_
_entity_poly.entity_id
_entity_poly.type
_entity_poly.pdbx_seq_one_letter_code
_entity_poly.pdbx_strand_id
1 'polypeptide(L)'
;MEGDEPAGNNERRGTEHSPSGAQRGLRRAAARGGRRKGMGEGRGGGDAMGFVPRCDARPGGWCRSLWASHCHLMRTACSGRSISCGRLMLARPNAGAVRPSASATEPIFSFGVIADVQYADIPDGRSFLGVPRYYRHSLAVLWRAVRSWNAHGGVRFCVNFGDIVDGFCPRDRSLAAVRAVVREFDGFRGGPAYHMLGNHCLYNLPRSELVSELRMPSPPGRAYYDFSPWPGYRFVVLDAYDFSAVGRARGDPVAAAARRFLEARNPNRDKNSPSGLEGAARRFVMFNGGVGGAQLRWLDGVLRGAAARREKAVVCSHLPVHPGAASPTGLMWNYEEVAAVVRRHGGCVVACLAGHDHKGGYAVDDRGVHHRTLEAALECPPGTDAFGRVEVYPDRLRLVGSDRMASTEMLLNSSSSDSVSSTG
;
A
#
# COMPACT_ATOMS: atom_id res chain seq x y z
N MET A 1 45.87 38.06 -4.94
CA MET A 1 47.18 38.58 -5.34
C MET A 1 48.09 37.39 -5.45
N GLU A 2 48.63 37.18 -6.66
CA GLU A 2 49.87 36.47 -7.02
C GLU A 2 50.04 35.04 -6.48
N GLY A 3 50.07 33.97 -7.27
CA GLY A 3 50.74 33.79 -8.55
C GLY A 3 51.99 32.91 -8.30
N ASP A 4 52.01 31.69 -8.81
CA ASP A 4 53.21 31.03 -9.36
C ASP A 4 52.91 29.60 -9.85
N GLU A 5 53.09 29.42 -11.15
CA GLU A 5 53.45 28.18 -11.85
C GLU A 5 55.01 28.20 -11.99
N PRO A 6 55.76 27.07 -12.21
CA PRO A 6 55.60 26.29 -13.45
C PRO A 6 56.03 24.80 -13.47
N ALA A 7 55.54 24.14 -14.53
CA ALA A 7 56.15 23.15 -15.42
C ALA A 7 57.23 22.14 -14.94
N GLY A 8 56.97 20.86 -15.25
CA GLY A 8 57.95 19.77 -15.27
C GLY A 8 57.55 18.65 -16.23
N ASN A 9 58.04 18.78 -17.46
CA ASN A 9 57.87 17.93 -18.64
C ASN A 9 58.46 16.51 -18.46
N ASN A 10 57.80 15.46 -18.95
CA ASN A 10 58.50 14.45 -19.76
C ASN A 10 57.55 13.61 -20.61
N GLU A 11 57.72 13.76 -21.92
CA GLU A 11 57.25 12.87 -22.98
C GLU A 11 57.96 11.51 -22.90
N ARG A 12 57.27 10.43 -23.32
CA ARG A 12 57.61 9.67 -24.54
C ARG A 12 56.69 8.46 -24.73
N ARG A 13 56.03 8.47 -25.90
CA ARG A 13 55.90 7.39 -26.91
C ARG A 13 55.66 5.98 -26.35
N GLY A 14 54.53 5.32 -26.57
CA GLY A 14 53.79 5.21 -27.82
C GLY A 14 53.91 3.77 -28.31
N THR A 15 52.79 3.08 -28.51
CA THR A 15 52.47 2.23 -29.67
C THR A 15 51.11 1.56 -29.45
N GLU A 16 50.22 1.85 -30.39
CA GLU A 16 48.98 1.14 -30.63
C GLU A 16 49.27 -0.29 -31.10
N HIS A 17 48.46 -1.26 -30.71
CA HIS A 17 47.94 -2.26 -31.65
C HIS A 17 46.68 -2.94 -31.12
N SER A 18 45.72 -3.03 -32.04
CA SER A 18 44.35 -3.51 -31.89
C SER A 18 44.24 -5.05 -32.07
N PRO A 19 43.05 -5.66 -31.89
CA PRO A 19 42.88 -7.00 -31.32
C PRO A 19 42.67 -8.12 -32.36
N SER A 20 42.97 -9.38 -31.97
CA SER A 20 42.40 -10.56 -32.65
C SER A 20 42.51 -11.84 -31.79
N GLY A 21 41.56 -12.76 -31.96
CA GLY A 21 41.59 -14.15 -31.43
C GLY A 21 40.39 -14.49 -30.54
N ALA A 22 39.21 -14.81 -31.08
CA ALA A 22 38.79 -16.15 -31.52
C ALA A 22 38.81 -17.24 -30.42
N GLN A 23 37.64 -17.61 -29.90
CA GLN A 23 37.39 -18.94 -29.32
C GLN A 23 36.11 -19.56 -29.91
N ARG A 24 36.31 -20.51 -30.84
CA ARG A 24 35.45 -21.70 -31.01
C ARG A 24 35.86 -22.66 -29.87
N GLY A 25 35.01 -23.31 -29.10
CA GLY A 25 33.90 -24.18 -29.45
C GLY A 25 34.27 -25.60 -29.02
N LEU A 26 33.53 -26.21 -28.08
CA LEU A 26 33.56 -27.65 -27.84
C LEU A 26 32.19 -28.14 -27.34
N ARG A 27 31.70 -29.18 -28.02
CA ARG A 27 30.42 -29.87 -27.84
C ARG A 27 30.57 -31.06 -26.90
N ARG A 28 29.48 -31.37 -26.20
CA ARG A 28 28.89 -32.69 -25.85
C ARG A 28 29.78 -33.79 -25.22
N ALA A 29 29.28 -34.33 -24.11
CA ALA A 29 29.26 -35.78 -23.87
C ALA A 29 27.92 -36.17 -23.22
N ALA A 30 27.34 -37.27 -23.71
CA ALA A 30 26.13 -37.90 -23.20
C ALA A 30 26.39 -39.38 -22.91
N ALA A 31 25.66 -39.89 -21.93
CA ALA A 31 25.17 -41.26 -21.74
C ALA A 31 26.11 -42.40 -21.30
N ARG A 32 25.72 -43.01 -20.16
CA ARG A 32 25.41 -44.44 -19.89
C ARG A 32 25.43 -44.61 -18.35
N GLY A 33 24.59 -45.35 -17.64
CA GLY A 33 23.57 -46.35 -17.94
C GLY A 33 23.51 -47.26 -16.69
N GLY A 34 22.32 -47.59 -16.18
CA GLY A 34 22.19 -48.50 -15.03
C GLY A 34 20.74 -48.75 -14.62
N ARG A 35 20.15 -49.82 -15.15
CA ARG A 35 18.86 -50.40 -14.70
C ARG A 35 19.06 -51.26 -13.45
N ARG A 36 18.07 -51.30 -12.56
CA ARG A 36 17.54 -52.57 -12.00
C ARG A 36 16.11 -52.40 -11.45
N LYS A 37 15.34 -53.46 -11.68
CA LYS A 37 13.91 -53.68 -11.38
C LYS A 37 13.68 -54.04 -9.90
N GLY A 38 12.45 -53.84 -9.43
CA GLY A 38 11.85 -54.53 -8.27
C GLY A 38 10.34 -54.31 -8.24
N MET A 39 9.59 -55.36 -8.59
CA MET A 39 8.12 -55.47 -8.53
C MET A 39 7.63 -55.66 -7.08
N GLY A 40 6.37 -55.33 -6.83
CA GLY A 40 5.62 -55.72 -5.64
C GLY A 40 4.18 -55.23 -5.69
N GLU A 41 3.28 -56.08 -6.20
CA GLU A 41 1.82 -55.91 -6.18
C GLU A 41 1.23 -56.07 -4.76
N GLY A 42 0.09 -55.43 -4.50
CA GLY A 42 -0.74 -55.68 -3.33
C GLY A 42 -2.11 -55.01 -3.49
N ARG A 43 -3.15 -55.83 -3.72
CA ARG A 43 -4.55 -55.46 -3.93
C ARG A 43 -5.30 -55.25 -2.60
N GLY A 44 -6.41 -54.50 -2.68
CA GLY A 44 -7.52 -54.41 -1.71
C GLY A 44 -7.99 -52.95 -1.64
N GLY A 45 -9.14 -52.53 -2.14
CA GLY A 45 -10.46 -53.16 -2.15
C GLY A 45 -11.33 -52.45 -1.10
N GLY A 46 -12.24 -51.57 -1.50
CA GLY A 46 -13.12 -50.84 -0.58
C GLY A 46 -13.85 -49.68 -1.25
N ASP A 47 -15.00 -49.99 -1.83
CA ASP A 47 -15.96 -49.05 -2.43
C ASP A 47 -16.50 -48.02 -1.42
N ALA A 48 -16.67 -46.79 -1.87
CA ALA A 48 -17.65 -45.86 -1.31
C ALA A 48 -18.24 -45.02 -2.44
N MET A 49 -19.47 -45.37 -2.82
CA MET A 49 -20.33 -44.59 -3.68
C MET A 49 -20.58 -43.20 -3.09
N GLY A 50 -20.42 -42.16 -3.91
CA GLY A 50 -20.70 -40.78 -3.54
C GLY A 50 -21.07 -39.96 -4.78
N PHE A 51 -22.36 -39.95 -5.08
CA PHE A 51 -23.13 -39.03 -5.91
C PHE A 51 -22.38 -37.81 -6.51
N VAL A 52 -22.35 -37.73 -7.84
CA VAL A 52 -21.98 -36.52 -8.60
C VAL A 52 -23.27 -35.87 -9.11
N PRO A 53 -23.63 -34.64 -8.69
CA PRO A 53 -24.54 -33.82 -9.46
C PRO A 53 -23.73 -33.04 -10.50
N ARG A 54 -23.99 -33.33 -11.78
CA ARG A 54 -23.69 -32.40 -12.88
C ARG A 54 -24.57 -31.17 -12.70
N CYS A 55 -23.96 -29.98 -12.66
CA CYS A 55 -24.65 -28.72 -12.88
C CYS A 55 -23.99 -28.00 -14.07
N ASP A 56 -24.72 -27.96 -15.17
CA ASP A 56 -24.51 -27.00 -16.25
C ASP A 56 -24.87 -25.60 -15.76
N ALA A 57 -23.98 -24.61 -15.91
CA ALA A 57 -24.35 -23.21 -15.85
C ALA A 57 -23.36 -22.31 -16.60
N ARG A 58 -23.92 -21.51 -17.52
CA ARG A 58 -23.30 -20.37 -18.22
C ARG A 58 -22.99 -19.22 -17.24
N PRO A 59 -22.10 -18.27 -17.60
CA PRO A 59 -21.54 -17.31 -16.65
C PRO A 59 -22.41 -16.05 -16.49
N GLY A 60 -22.61 -15.61 -15.25
CA GLY A 60 -23.12 -14.27 -14.93
C GLY A 60 -24.12 -14.25 -13.78
N GLY A 61 -23.72 -13.68 -12.65
CA GLY A 61 -24.61 -13.34 -11.53
C GLY A 61 -24.39 -14.20 -10.29
N TRP A 62 -23.75 -13.63 -9.27
CA TRP A 62 -23.73 -14.24 -7.94
C TRP A 62 -24.93 -13.77 -7.11
N CYS A 63 -25.56 -14.76 -6.50
CA CYS A 63 -26.80 -14.69 -5.76
C CYS A 63 -26.63 -13.94 -4.42
N ARG A 64 -27.58 -13.03 -4.14
CA ARG A 64 -27.80 -12.44 -2.82
C ARG A 64 -28.71 -13.38 -2.03
N SER A 65 -28.21 -13.99 -0.97
CA SER A 65 -29.04 -14.37 0.19
C SER A 65 -28.14 -14.86 1.32
N LEU A 66 -28.28 -14.23 2.50
CA LEU A 66 -28.24 -14.81 3.85
C LEU A 66 -28.27 -13.63 4.83
N TRP A 67 -29.49 -13.15 5.07
CA TRP A 67 -29.86 -12.24 6.15
C TRP A 67 -31.00 -12.91 6.93
N ALA A 68 -31.00 -12.74 8.26
CA ALA A 68 -31.82 -13.41 9.28
C ALA A 68 -31.37 -14.86 9.58
N SER A 69 -31.14 -15.28 10.84
CA SER A 69 -31.87 -14.99 12.07
C SER A 69 -30.96 -15.10 13.30
N HIS A 70 -31.26 -14.33 14.36
CA HIS A 70 -31.47 -14.82 15.74
C HIS A 70 -31.70 -13.62 16.68
N CYS A 71 -32.94 -13.46 17.13
CA CYS A 71 -33.38 -12.59 18.22
C CYS A 71 -34.21 -13.42 19.21
N HIS A 72 -33.74 -13.56 20.45
CA HIS A 72 -34.47 -13.82 21.71
C HIS A 72 -33.37 -14.01 22.78
N LEU A 73 -33.41 -13.54 24.02
CA LEU A 73 -34.47 -13.01 24.90
C LEU A 73 -33.74 -12.35 26.09
N MET A 74 -34.23 -11.22 26.62
CA MET A 74 -34.41 -10.96 28.06
C MET A 74 -34.88 -9.51 28.28
N ARG A 75 -36.13 -9.38 28.74
CA ARG A 75 -36.73 -8.19 29.34
C ARG A 75 -37.33 -8.62 30.68
N THR A 76 -37.01 -7.88 31.74
CA THR A 76 -37.79 -7.57 32.97
C THR A 76 -36.84 -6.76 33.87
N ALA A 77 -37.22 -5.73 34.65
CA ALA A 77 -38.46 -5.01 34.87
C ALA A 77 -38.12 -3.64 35.53
N CYS A 78 -39.06 -2.70 35.43
CA CYS A 78 -39.04 -1.35 35.99
C CYS A 78 -39.20 -1.29 37.53
N SER A 79 -38.62 -0.24 38.13
CA SER A 79 -39.27 0.71 39.06
C SER A 79 -38.23 1.82 39.31
N GLY A 80 -38.45 3.12 39.16
CA GLY A 80 -39.61 3.94 39.51
C GLY A 80 -39.15 4.92 40.59
N ARG A 81 -38.98 6.21 40.24
CA ARG A 81 -39.19 7.38 41.12
C ARG A 81 -38.97 8.67 40.33
N SER A 82 -40.04 9.45 40.27
CA SER A 82 -40.14 10.81 39.77
C SER A 82 -39.82 11.79 40.90
N ILE A 83 -38.96 12.78 40.65
CA ILE A 83 -38.84 14.01 41.46
C ILE A 83 -38.71 15.22 40.52
N SER A 84 -39.29 16.32 41.00
CA SER A 84 -39.84 17.48 40.32
C SER A 84 -38.90 18.45 39.60
N CYS A 85 -39.44 18.99 38.51
CA CYS A 85 -39.44 20.39 38.06
C CYS A 85 -38.50 21.38 38.79
N GLY A 86 -37.44 21.79 38.10
CA GLY A 86 -36.65 22.98 38.38
C GLY A 86 -36.51 23.80 37.10
N ARG A 87 -37.18 24.95 37.06
CA ARG A 87 -37.21 25.91 35.94
C ARG A 87 -35.85 26.62 35.85
N LEU A 88 -34.99 26.23 34.91
CA LEU A 88 -33.76 26.97 34.59
C LEU A 88 -33.96 27.75 33.28
N MET A 89 -34.01 29.08 33.40
CA MET A 89 -34.02 30.02 32.29
C MET A 89 -32.72 29.87 31.49
N LEU A 90 -32.79 29.20 30.33
CA LEU A 90 -31.69 29.20 29.36
C LEU A 90 -31.83 30.45 28.48
N ALA A 91 -30.91 31.38 28.68
CA ALA A 91 -30.68 32.52 27.80
C ALA A 91 -30.47 32.02 26.35
N ARG A 92 -31.20 32.61 25.40
CA ARG A 92 -30.99 32.42 23.97
C ARG A 92 -29.61 32.97 23.58
N PRO A 93 -28.68 32.19 23.02
CA PRO A 93 -27.54 32.77 22.34
C PRO A 93 -28.04 33.34 21.00
N ASN A 94 -27.68 34.59 20.75
CA ASN A 94 -27.83 35.24 19.46
C ASN A 94 -27.34 34.31 18.33
N ALA A 95 -28.20 34.09 17.34
CA ALA A 95 -27.82 33.57 16.04
C ALA A 95 -26.97 34.62 15.32
N GLY A 96 -25.68 34.68 15.67
CA GLY A 96 -24.68 35.39 14.89
C GLY A 96 -24.44 34.63 13.61
N ALA A 97 -24.69 35.29 12.47
CA ALA A 97 -24.35 34.79 11.15
C ALA A 97 -22.90 34.31 11.14
N VAL A 98 -22.70 33.00 10.92
CA VAL A 98 -21.39 32.40 10.74
C VAL A 98 -20.85 32.92 9.40
N ARG A 99 -19.98 33.92 9.47
CA ARG A 99 -19.11 34.29 8.36
C ARG A 99 -18.27 33.06 7.99
N PRO A 100 -18.07 32.73 6.70
CA PRO A 100 -17.14 31.68 6.32
C PRO A 100 -15.76 32.08 6.87
N SER A 101 -15.19 31.26 7.76
CA SER A 101 -13.87 31.53 8.30
C SER A 101 -12.88 31.56 7.14
N ALA A 102 -12.08 32.62 7.05
CA ALA A 102 -10.89 32.63 6.23
C ALA A 102 -10.14 31.30 6.46
N SER A 103 -9.79 30.59 5.38
CA SER A 103 -9.08 29.31 5.44
C SER A 103 -7.93 29.42 6.43
N ALA A 104 -7.85 28.51 7.41
CA ALA A 104 -6.77 28.52 8.39
C ALA A 104 -5.41 28.57 7.66
N THR A 105 -4.57 29.53 8.03
CA THR A 105 -3.27 29.76 7.39
C THR A 105 -2.23 28.73 7.83
N GLU A 106 -2.45 28.09 8.98
CA GLU A 106 -1.57 27.05 9.52
C GLU A 106 -2.24 25.67 9.55
N PRO A 107 -1.49 24.58 9.31
CA PRO A 107 -2.01 23.23 9.39
C PRO A 107 -2.28 22.81 10.85
N ILE A 108 -3.36 22.08 11.08
CA ILE A 108 -3.69 21.50 12.40
C ILE A 108 -2.68 20.42 12.82
N PHE A 109 -2.18 19.65 11.86
CA PHE A 109 -1.02 18.77 12.01
C PHE A 109 -0.42 18.44 10.64
N SER A 110 0.78 17.89 10.63
CA SER A 110 1.42 17.40 9.40
C SER A 110 2.00 16.00 9.61
N PHE A 111 2.14 15.23 8.54
CA PHE A 111 2.79 13.92 8.55
C PHE A 111 3.66 13.68 7.31
N GLY A 112 4.76 12.95 7.46
CA GLY A 112 5.67 12.61 6.37
C GLY A 112 5.15 11.44 5.54
N VAL A 113 5.42 11.45 4.23
CA VAL A 113 5.07 10.34 3.32
C VAL A 113 6.23 10.01 2.40
N ILE A 114 6.45 8.72 2.19
CA ILE A 114 7.40 8.17 1.22
C ILE A 114 6.90 6.80 0.73
N ALA A 115 7.19 6.47 -0.52
CA ALA A 115 6.81 5.21 -1.14
C ALA A 115 8.00 4.56 -1.84
N ASP A 116 7.99 3.23 -1.89
CA ASP A 116 8.86 2.45 -2.77
C ASP A 116 10.35 2.82 -2.64
N VAL A 117 10.85 2.77 -1.40
CA VAL A 117 12.29 2.92 -1.13
C VAL A 117 13.05 1.83 -1.88
N GLN A 118 12.64 0.57 -1.73
CA GLN A 118 13.23 -0.58 -2.43
C GLN A 118 14.76 -0.58 -2.34
N TYR A 119 15.29 -0.39 -1.13
CA TYR A 119 16.73 -0.41 -0.91
C TYR A 119 17.31 -1.79 -1.21
N ALA A 120 18.46 -1.81 -1.88
CA ALA A 120 19.33 -2.98 -1.96
C ALA A 120 20.78 -2.51 -2.19
N ASP A 121 21.73 -3.14 -1.51
CA ASP A 121 23.15 -2.87 -1.73
C ASP A 121 23.68 -3.64 -2.95
N ILE A 122 23.18 -3.24 -4.12
CA ILE A 122 23.54 -3.74 -5.44
C ILE A 122 23.72 -2.55 -6.41
N PRO A 123 24.42 -2.73 -7.55
CA PRO A 123 24.50 -1.70 -8.58
C PRO A 123 23.13 -1.31 -9.12
N ASP A 124 23.01 -0.08 -9.63
CA ASP A 124 21.79 0.42 -10.26
C ASP A 124 21.34 -0.50 -11.39
N GLY A 125 20.02 -0.56 -11.58
CA GLY A 125 19.39 -1.46 -12.54
C GLY A 125 18.30 -0.77 -13.34
N ARG A 126 17.42 -1.58 -13.93
CA ARG A 126 16.26 -1.12 -14.68
C ARG A 126 15.06 -2.01 -14.41
N SER A 127 13.87 -1.42 -14.51
CA SER A 127 12.63 -2.18 -14.60
C SER A 127 12.56 -2.97 -15.91
N PHE A 128 11.57 -3.87 -16.03
CA PHE A 128 11.30 -4.59 -17.27
C PHE A 128 11.05 -3.65 -18.47
N LEU A 129 10.49 -2.46 -18.22
CA LEU A 129 10.23 -1.44 -19.24
C LEU A 129 11.43 -0.51 -19.46
N GLY A 130 12.59 -0.80 -18.87
CA GLY A 130 13.81 -0.02 -19.03
C GLY A 130 13.93 1.22 -18.14
N VAL A 131 13.00 1.44 -17.20
CA VAL A 131 13.03 2.58 -16.27
C VAL A 131 14.18 2.39 -15.26
N PRO A 132 15.12 3.34 -15.12
CA PRO A 132 16.23 3.23 -14.16
C PRO A 132 15.78 3.02 -12.72
N ARG A 133 16.53 2.19 -11.97
CA ARG A 133 16.31 1.89 -10.55
C ARG A 133 17.61 2.12 -9.77
N TYR A 134 17.57 3.00 -8.79
CA TYR A 134 18.74 3.47 -8.04
C TYR A 134 18.76 2.90 -6.63
N TYR A 135 19.07 1.60 -6.51
CA TYR A 135 18.84 0.82 -5.29
C TYR A 135 19.55 1.37 -4.06
N ARG A 136 20.83 1.78 -4.17
CA ARG A 136 21.58 2.37 -3.05
C ARG A 136 21.15 3.79 -2.74
N HIS A 137 20.92 4.59 -3.79
CA HIS A 137 20.51 5.99 -3.65
C HIS A 137 19.16 6.14 -2.97
N SER A 138 18.25 5.17 -3.12
CA SER A 138 16.95 5.19 -2.44
C SER A 138 17.04 5.34 -0.91
N LEU A 139 18.07 4.74 -0.28
CA LEU A 139 18.30 4.91 1.16
C LEU A 139 18.73 6.35 1.49
N ALA A 140 19.50 6.98 0.60
CA ALA A 140 19.87 8.39 0.73
C ALA A 140 18.65 9.33 0.55
N VAL A 141 17.69 8.97 -0.31
CA VAL A 141 16.39 9.67 -0.42
C VAL A 141 15.64 9.61 0.90
N LEU A 142 15.53 8.42 1.51
CA LEU A 142 14.90 8.27 2.83
C LEU A 142 15.61 9.08 3.92
N TRP A 143 16.94 9.03 3.96
CA TRP A 143 17.72 9.84 4.90
C TRP A 143 17.44 11.35 4.74
N ARG A 144 17.36 11.86 3.51
CA ARG A 144 16.97 13.26 3.24
C ARG A 144 15.54 13.55 3.64
N ALA A 145 14.62 12.60 3.44
CA ALA A 145 13.23 12.72 3.89
C ALA A 145 13.14 12.91 5.41
N VAL A 146 13.79 12.02 6.17
CA VAL A 146 13.83 12.08 7.63
C VAL A 146 14.46 13.39 8.13
N ARG A 147 15.57 13.82 7.52
CA ARG A 147 16.19 15.11 7.83
C ARG A 147 15.27 16.30 7.54
N SER A 148 14.57 16.29 6.41
CA SER A 148 13.63 17.35 6.03
C SER A 148 12.46 17.44 7.02
N TRP A 149 11.86 16.30 7.39
CA TRP A 149 10.78 16.26 8.38
C TRP A 149 11.23 16.72 9.77
N ASN A 150 12.42 16.29 10.21
CA ASN A 150 13.01 16.73 11.47
C ASN A 150 13.31 18.24 11.48
N ALA A 151 13.83 18.79 10.38
CA ALA A 151 14.13 20.22 10.25
C ALA A 151 12.87 21.10 10.24
N HIS A 152 11.77 20.59 9.68
CA HIS A 152 10.48 21.29 9.74
C HIS A 152 9.91 21.38 11.17
N GLY A 153 10.17 20.39 12.03
CA GLY A 153 9.73 20.36 13.44
C GLY A 153 8.22 20.19 13.67
N GLY A 154 7.38 20.26 12.63
CA GLY A 154 5.91 20.19 12.71
C GLY A 154 5.30 18.87 12.22
N VAL A 155 6.13 17.92 11.79
CA VAL A 155 5.71 16.61 11.30
C VAL A 155 5.55 15.66 12.50
N ARG A 156 4.34 15.14 12.74
CA ARG A 156 4.01 14.36 13.96
C ARG A 156 4.19 12.85 13.84
N PHE A 157 4.14 12.32 12.63
CA PHE A 157 4.38 10.92 12.31
C PHE A 157 4.78 10.83 10.84
N CYS A 158 5.24 9.67 10.38
CA CYS A 158 5.43 9.42 8.96
C CYS A 158 4.82 8.09 8.54
N VAL A 159 4.54 7.94 7.25
CA VAL A 159 3.98 6.72 6.66
C VAL A 159 4.84 6.28 5.49
N ASN A 160 5.34 5.04 5.56
CA ASN A 160 6.01 4.35 4.47
C ASN A 160 5.02 3.46 3.71
N PHE A 161 4.82 3.74 2.42
CA PHE A 161 3.82 3.08 1.57
C PHE A 161 4.26 1.74 0.98
N GLY A 162 5.04 0.96 1.72
CA GLY A 162 5.46 -0.38 1.33
C GLY A 162 6.77 -0.42 0.56
N ASP A 163 7.09 -1.62 0.06
CA ASP A 163 8.29 -1.89 -0.74
C ASP A 163 9.58 -1.32 -0.15
N ILE A 164 9.90 -1.77 1.06
CA ILE A 164 11.03 -1.27 1.85
C ILE A 164 12.40 -1.66 1.28
N VAL A 165 12.51 -2.88 0.75
CA VAL A 165 13.74 -3.48 0.20
C VAL A 165 13.39 -4.16 -1.11
N ASP A 166 14.24 -4.01 -2.13
CA ASP A 166 13.98 -4.54 -3.46
C ASP A 166 14.02 -6.08 -3.52
N GLY A 167 13.26 -6.69 -4.42
CA GLY A 167 13.21 -8.13 -4.65
C GLY A 167 14.53 -8.74 -5.15
N PHE A 168 15.42 -7.94 -5.74
CA PHE A 168 16.77 -8.33 -6.14
C PHE A 168 17.80 -8.23 -5.01
N CYS A 169 17.42 -7.77 -3.82
CA CYS A 169 18.28 -7.89 -2.65
C CYS A 169 18.63 -9.38 -2.43
N PRO A 170 19.93 -9.73 -2.30
CA PRO A 170 20.33 -11.10 -1.98
C PRO A 170 19.63 -11.59 -0.71
N ARG A 171 19.07 -12.80 -0.75
CA ARG A 171 18.19 -13.34 0.31
C ARG A 171 18.85 -13.40 1.68
N ASP A 172 20.14 -13.70 1.71
CA ASP A 172 20.98 -13.71 2.91
C ASP A 172 21.26 -12.31 3.48
N ARG A 173 21.02 -11.25 2.70
CA ARG A 173 21.19 -9.84 3.08
C ARG A 173 19.86 -9.11 3.33
N SER A 174 18.72 -9.73 2.99
CA SER A 174 17.39 -9.12 3.10
C SER A 174 17.08 -8.56 4.50
N LEU A 175 17.33 -9.31 5.57
CA LEU A 175 17.09 -8.84 6.94
C LEU A 175 17.96 -7.63 7.31
N ALA A 176 19.24 -7.66 6.93
CA ALA A 176 20.16 -6.56 7.18
C ALA A 176 19.74 -5.29 6.40
N ALA A 177 19.26 -5.46 5.17
CA ALA A 177 18.73 -4.36 4.36
C ALA A 177 17.45 -3.76 4.96
N VAL A 178 16.50 -4.59 5.41
CA VAL A 178 15.28 -4.13 6.09
C VAL A 178 15.65 -3.34 7.34
N ARG A 179 16.56 -3.86 8.17
CA ARG A 179 17.03 -3.17 9.37
C ARG A 179 17.77 -1.87 9.06
N ALA A 180 18.48 -1.77 7.94
CA ALA A 180 19.11 -0.53 7.51
C ALA A 180 18.06 0.55 7.23
N VAL A 181 17.00 0.21 6.49
CA VAL A 181 15.92 1.16 6.19
C VAL A 181 15.14 1.52 7.47
N VAL A 182 14.85 0.56 8.35
CA VAL A 182 14.20 0.82 9.64
C VAL A 182 15.04 1.75 10.53
N ARG A 183 16.37 1.60 10.55
CA ARG A 183 17.25 2.52 11.29
C ARG A 183 17.17 3.96 10.81
N GLU A 184 16.97 4.19 9.51
CA GLU A 184 16.76 5.56 9.00
C GLU A 184 15.44 6.13 9.53
N PHE A 185 14.36 5.34 9.54
CA PHE A 185 13.09 5.74 10.17
C PHE A 185 13.22 5.98 11.68
N ASP A 186 14.05 5.20 12.39
CA ASP A 186 14.35 5.41 13.81
C ASP A 186 15.04 6.77 14.08
N GLY A 187 15.63 7.39 13.05
CA GLY A 187 16.18 8.75 13.12
C GLY A 187 15.12 9.87 13.10
N PHE A 188 13.86 9.55 12.79
CA PHE A 188 12.76 10.52 12.80
C PHE A 188 12.32 10.83 14.23
N ARG A 189 12.23 12.13 14.57
CA ARG A 189 12.02 12.62 15.94
C ARG A 189 10.59 13.08 16.23
N GLY A 190 9.75 13.19 15.20
CA GLY A 190 8.42 13.76 15.35
C GLY A 190 7.39 12.81 15.97
N GLY A 191 7.63 11.50 15.91
CA GLY A 191 6.72 10.46 16.41
C GLY A 191 6.93 9.11 15.69
N PRO A 192 5.93 8.23 15.66
CA PRO A 192 6.07 6.91 15.07
C PRO A 192 6.18 6.95 13.53
N ALA A 193 6.90 5.96 12.99
CA ALA A 193 6.83 5.59 11.58
C ALA A 193 5.83 4.45 11.42
N TYR A 194 4.82 4.65 10.56
CA TYR A 194 3.84 3.63 10.21
C TYR A 194 4.21 2.98 8.88
N HIS A 195 4.16 1.66 8.84
CA HIS A 195 4.58 0.87 7.70
C HIS A 195 3.44 0.00 7.18
N MET A 196 3.43 -0.25 5.88
CA MET A 196 2.62 -1.29 5.27
C MET A 196 3.50 -2.22 4.44
N LEU A 197 2.95 -3.36 4.03
CA LEU A 197 3.68 -4.30 3.19
C LEU A 197 3.41 -4.00 1.71
N GLY A 198 4.48 -4.01 0.92
CA GLY A 198 4.41 -4.11 -0.53
C GLY A 198 4.84 -5.51 -1.02
N ASN A 199 4.78 -5.73 -2.33
CA ASN A 199 5.18 -7.02 -2.90
C ASN A 199 6.68 -7.30 -2.73
N HIS A 200 7.55 -6.29 -2.87
CA HIS A 200 8.99 -6.46 -2.67
C HIS A 200 9.34 -6.78 -1.21
N CYS A 201 8.54 -6.31 -0.23
CA CYS A 201 8.70 -6.75 1.16
C CYS A 201 8.56 -8.28 1.26
N LEU A 202 7.48 -8.80 0.68
CA LEU A 202 7.12 -10.23 0.67
C LEU A 202 7.98 -11.08 -0.27
N TYR A 203 8.68 -10.40 -1.19
CA TYR A 203 9.99 -10.73 -1.76
C TYR A 203 10.88 -11.47 -0.78
N ASN A 204 11.20 -10.73 0.26
CA ASN A 204 12.48 -10.81 0.94
C ASN A 204 12.39 -11.60 2.24
N LEU A 205 11.38 -11.33 3.05
CA LEU A 205 11.23 -11.91 4.37
C LEU A 205 9.82 -12.49 4.56
N PRO A 206 9.66 -13.47 5.47
CA PRO A 206 8.36 -13.93 5.91
C PRO A 206 7.51 -12.79 6.46
N ARG A 207 6.20 -12.85 6.23
CA ARG A 207 5.24 -11.84 6.69
C ARG A 207 5.31 -11.56 8.19
N SER A 208 5.41 -12.59 9.02
CA SER A 208 5.49 -12.44 10.48
C SER A 208 6.76 -11.71 10.92
N GLU A 209 7.88 -11.97 10.23
CA GLU A 209 9.16 -11.30 10.48
C GLU A 209 9.09 -9.83 10.07
N LEU A 210 8.50 -9.53 8.91
CA LEU A 210 8.27 -8.14 8.48
C LEU A 210 7.37 -7.37 9.44
N VAL A 211 6.26 -7.95 9.88
CA VAL A 211 5.35 -7.32 10.86
C VAL A 211 6.09 -6.96 12.14
N SER A 212 7.01 -7.83 12.59
CA SER A 212 7.84 -7.60 13.77
C SER A 212 8.93 -6.55 13.55
N GLU A 213 9.74 -6.68 12.50
CA GLU A 213 10.85 -5.76 12.19
C GLU A 213 10.34 -4.35 11.89
N LEU A 214 9.16 -4.23 11.26
CA LEU A 214 8.50 -2.96 10.96
C LEU A 214 7.63 -2.45 12.11
N ARG A 215 7.60 -3.14 13.26
CA ARG A 215 6.88 -2.74 14.48
C ARG A 215 5.42 -2.36 14.21
N MET A 216 4.74 -3.09 13.32
CA MET A 216 3.36 -2.78 12.96
C MET A 216 2.44 -2.95 14.18
N PRO A 217 1.54 -1.99 14.49
CA PRO A 217 0.68 -2.04 15.66
C PRO A 217 -0.52 -2.97 15.42
N SER A 218 -0.24 -4.25 15.22
CA SER A 218 -1.20 -5.30 14.88
C SER A 218 -0.83 -6.62 15.56
N PRO A 219 -1.81 -7.53 15.72
CA PRO A 219 -1.52 -8.90 16.14
C PRO A 219 -0.47 -9.56 15.23
N PRO A 220 0.33 -10.51 15.77
CA PRO A 220 1.36 -11.20 15.00
C PRO A 220 0.85 -11.76 13.67
N GLY A 221 1.60 -11.50 12.59
CA GLY A 221 1.27 -11.98 11.25
C GLY A 221 0.15 -11.23 10.52
N ARG A 222 -0.55 -10.29 11.18
CA ARG A 222 -1.51 -9.38 10.55
C ARG A 222 -0.81 -8.07 10.20
N ALA A 223 -0.95 -7.60 8.95
CA ALA A 223 -0.28 -6.39 8.47
C ALA A 223 -1.26 -5.24 8.12
N TYR A 224 -2.48 -5.30 8.65
CA TYR A 224 -3.48 -4.24 8.57
C TYR A 224 -3.92 -3.80 9.97
N TYR A 225 -4.14 -2.50 10.13
CA TYR A 225 -4.42 -1.84 11.40
C TYR A 225 -4.96 -0.43 11.17
N ASP A 226 -5.51 0.19 12.21
CA ASP A 226 -5.93 1.60 12.20
C ASP A 226 -5.38 2.35 13.41
N PHE A 227 -5.27 3.67 13.30
CA PHE A 227 -4.82 4.53 14.39
C PHE A 227 -5.41 5.95 14.27
N SER A 228 -5.37 6.71 15.37
CA SER A 228 -5.90 8.07 15.46
C SER A 228 -4.79 9.03 15.88
N PRO A 229 -4.04 9.64 14.93
CA PRO A 229 -2.90 10.48 15.27
C PRO A 229 -3.30 11.88 15.76
N TRP A 230 -4.56 12.28 15.53
CA TRP A 230 -5.09 13.58 15.90
C TRP A 230 -6.59 13.48 16.20
N PRO A 231 -7.15 14.25 17.14
CA PRO A 231 -8.60 14.29 17.38
C PRO A 231 -9.38 14.54 16.08
N GLY A 232 -10.36 13.67 15.81
CA GLY A 232 -11.19 13.76 14.60
C GLY A 232 -10.55 13.20 13.33
N TYR A 233 -9.40 12.51 13.41
CA TYR A 233 -8.79 11.83 12.26
C TYR A 233 -8.51 10.35 12.53
N ARG A 234 -8.81 9.51 11.54
CA ARG A 234 -8.57 8.06 11.54
C ARG A 234 -7.70 7.70 10.34
N PHE A 235 -6.62 6.99 10.57
CA PHE A 235 -5.82 6.38 9.50
C PHE A 235 -6.07 4.89 9.48
N VAL A 236 -6.29 4.33 8.29
CA VAL A 236 -6.58 2.90 8.10
C VAL A 236 -5.55 2.34 7.13
N VAL A 237 -4.67 1.47 7.61
CA VAL A 237 -3.61 0.84 6.82
C VAL A 237 -4.06 -0.54 6.36
N LEU A 238 -4.13 -0.73 5.05
CA LEU A 238 -4.52 -1.97 4.42
C LEU A 238 -3.30 -2.86 4.11
N ASP A 239 -3.48 -4.16 4.26
CA ASP A 239 -2.61 -5.19 3.72
C ASP A 239 -3.15 -5.60 2.35
N ALA A 240 -2.62 -4.94 1.32
CA ALA A 240 -2.97 -5.17 -0.09
C ALA A 240 -2.58 -6.56 -0.61
N TYR A 241 -1.87 -7.35 0.21
CA TYR A 241 -1.38 -8.69 -0.10
C TYR A 241 -1.99 -9.76 0.80
N ASP A 242 -3.04 -9.43 1.56
CA ASP A 242 -3.80 -10.39 2.38
C ASP A 242 -4.33 -11.54 1.51
N PHE A 243 -4.89 -11.22 0.34
CA PHE A 243 -5.25 -12.18 -0.70
C PHE A 243 -4.32 -12.03 -1.90
N SER A 244 -3.19 -12.75 -1.90
CA SER A 244 -2.20 -12.68 -2.98
C SER A 244 -1.47 -14.01 -3.19
N ALA A 245 -0.80 -14.16 -4.34
CA ALA A 245 -0.03 -15.35 -4.68
C ALA A 245 1.36 -15.41 -3.98
N VAL A 246 1.73 -14.33 -3.28
CA VAL A 246 3.06 -14.10 -2.68
C VAL A 246 2.95 -13.84 -1.18
N GLY A 247 4.06 -13.95 -0.44
CA GLY A 247 4.10 -13.55 0.98
C GLY A 247 3.33 -14.43 1.96
N ARG A 248 3.04 -15.67 1.58
CA ARG A 248 2.45 -16.72 2.42
C ARG A 248 3.22 -18.03 2.24
N ALA A 249 3.22 -18.87 3.27
CA ALA A 249 3.94 -20.14 3.27
C ALA A 249 3.42 -21.09 2.18
N ARG A 250 4.27 -22.03 1.74
CA ARG A 250 3.88 -23.08 0.80
C ARG A 250 2.78 -23.95 1.43
N GLY A 251 1.68 -24.14 0.70
CA GLY A 251 0.54 -24.93 1.18
C GLY A 251 -0.53 -24.12 1.93
N ASP A 252 -0.31 -22.81 2.16
CA ASP A 252 -1.33 -21.93 2.72
C ASP A 252 -2.58 -21.92 1.80
N PRO A 253 -3.79 -22.19 2.34
CA PRO A 253 -5.01 -22.28 1.54
C PRO A 253 -5.42 -20.96 0.90
N VAL A 254 -5.10 -19.82 1.52
CA VAL A 254 -5.32 -18.48 0.95
C VAL A 254 -4.39 -18.26 -0.23
N ALA A 255 -3.11 -18.63 -0.10
CA ALA A 255 -2.14 -18.53 -1.19
C ALA A 255 -2.55 -19.43 -2.38
N ALA A 256 -3.02 -20.65 -2.10
CA ALA A 256 -3.51 -21.56 -3.13
C ALA A 256 -4.77 -21.01 -3.84
N ALA A 257 -5.71 -20.44 -3.09
CA ALA A 257 -6.89 -19.79 -3.65
C ALA A 257 -6.54 -18.57 -4.50
N ALA A 258 -5.62 -17.73 -4.04
CA ALA A 258 -5.13 -16.56 -4.77
C ALA A 258 -4.42 -16.94 -6.07
N ARG A 259 -3.62 -18.02 -6.07
CA ARG A 259 -2.99 -18.55 -7.29
C ARG A 259 -4.02 -18.99 -8.32
N ARG A 260 -5.03 -19.78 -7.91
CA ARG A 260 -6.12 -20.17 -8.81
C ARG A 260 -6.90 -18.97 -9.34
N PHE A 261 -7.15 -17.97 -8.49
CA PHE A 261 -7.82 -16.74 -8.86
C PHE A 261 -7.05 -15.98 -9.97
N LEU A 262 -5.74 -15.88 -9.82
CA LEU A 262 -4.84 -15.24 -10.78
C LEU A 262 -4.70 -16.07 -12.08
N GLU A 263 -4.53 -17.38 -11.97
CA GLU A 263 -4.43 -18.29 -13.12
C GLU A 263 -5.66 -18.23 -14.02
N ALA A 264 -6.86 -18.09 -13.43
CA ALA A 264 -8.10 -17.96 -14.17
C ALA A 264 -8.26 -16.63 -14.92
N ARG A 265 -7.47 -15.60 -14.60
CA ARG A 265 -7.60 -14.23 -15.14
C ARG A 265 -6.41 -13.77 -15.95
N ASN A 266 -5.24 -14.36 -15.72
CA ASN A 266 -4.04 -14.08 -16.47
C ASN A 266 -3.62 -15.36 -17.22
N PRO A 267 -3.80 -15.44 -18.55
CA PRO A 267 -3.48 -16.63 -19.33
C PRO A 267 -1.97 -16.81 -19.53
N ASN A 268 -1.13 -15.81 -19.22
CA ASN A 268 0.30 -15.86 -19.45
C ASN A 268 0.98 -16.92 -18.58
N ARG A 269 2.05 -17.54 -19.10
CA ARG A 269 2.91 -18.45 -18.32
C ARG A 269 3.67 -17.69 -17.24
N ASP A 270 4.26 -16.56 -17.59
CA ASP A 270 4.77 -15.60 -16.62
C ASP A 270 3.62 -14.75 -16.10
N LYS A 271 3.22 -14.99 -14.85
CA LYS A 271 2.11 -14.28 -14.22
C LYS A 271 2.45 -12.83 -13.87
N ASN A 272 3.70 -12.38 -14.01
CA ASN A 272 4.03 -10.95 -13.94
C ASN A 272 3.72 -10.21 -15.25
N SER A 273 3.51 -10.93 -16.36
CA SER A 273 3.21 -10.29 -17.64
C SER A 273 1.74 -9.87 -17.73
N PRO A 274 1.44 -8.59 -18.02
CA PRO A 274 0.10 -8.13 -18.35
C PRO A 274 -0.21 -8.23 -19.85
N SER A 275 0.67 -8.85 -20.65
CA SER A 275 0.54 -8.91 -22.11
C SER A 275 -0.75 -9.65 -22.49
N GLY A 276 -1.48 -9.11 -23.47
CA GLY A 276 -2.79 -9.65 -23.89
C GLY A 276 -3.96 -9.36 -22.93
N LEU A 277 -3.71 -8.71 -21.78
CA LEU A 277 -4.79 -8.20 -20.92
C LEU A 277 -5.12 -6.75 -21.29
N GLU A 278 -6.40 -6.42 -21.27
CA GLU A 278 -6.93 -5.11 -21.67
C GLU A 278 -7.56 -4.35 -20.50
N GLY A 279 -7.50 -3.02 -20.57
CA GLY A 279 -8.08 -2.12 -19.58
C GLY A 279 -7.69 -2.50 -18.15
N ALA A 280 -8.69 -2.51 -17.25
CA ALA A 280 -8.49 -2.84 -15.85
C ALA A 280 -8.05 -4.31 -15.62
N ALA A 281 -8.23 -5.23 -16.57
CA ALA A 281 -7.81 -6.62 -16.40
C ALA A 281 -6.28 -6.75 -16.34
N ARG A 282 -5.53 -5.76 -16.83
CA ARG A 282 -4.06 -5.69 -16.74
C ARG A 282 -3.52 -5.79 -15.32
N ARG A 283 -4.35 -5.49 -14.32
CA ARG A 283 -4.05 -5.62 -12.90
C ARG A 283 -3.84 -7.05 -12.41
N PHE A 284 -4.31 -8.05 -13.15
CA PHE A 284 -4.22 -9.45 -12.74
C PHE A 284 -2.80 -9.97 -13.03
N VAL A 285 -1.83 -9.49 -12.26
CA VAL A 285 -0.42 -9.88 -12.31
C VAL A 285 0.05 -10.33 -10.94
N MET A 286 1.09 -11.17 -10.91
CA MET A 286 1.61 -11.83 -9.70
C MET A 286 2.23 -10.86 -8.69
N PHE A 287 2.71 -9.71 -9.16
CA PHE A 287 3.20 -8.65 -8.29
C PHE A 287 2.10 -7.83 -7.63
N ASN A 288 0.82 -8.07 -7.94
CA ASN A 288 -0.31 -7.45 -7.25
C ASN A 288 -0.96 -8.44 -6.26
N GLY A 289 -1.96 -7.95 -5.56
CA GLY A 289 -2.78 -8.70 -4.62
C GLY A 289 -4.13 -8.03 -4.42
N GLY A 290 -4.87 -8.53 -3.44
CA GLY A 290 -6.14 -7.97 -3.02
C GLY A 290 -6.35 -8.07 -1.51
N VAL A 291 -7.46 -7.49 -1.07
CA VAL A 291 -7.92 -7.51 0.32
C VAL A 291 -8.86 -8.69 0.53
N GLY A 292 -8.56 -9.56 1.51
CA GLY A 292 -9.40 -10.71 1.84
C GLY A 292 -10.75 -10.31 2.45
N GLY A 293 -11.74 -11.19 2.39
CA GLY A 293 -13.09 -10.90 2.89
C GLY A 293 -13.17 -10.52 4.37
N ALA A 294 -12.26 -11.05 5.20
CA ALA A 294 -12.16 -10.67 6.61
C ALA A 294 -11.68 -9.21 6.77
N GLN A 295 -10.64 -8.82 6.02
CA GLN A 295 -10.13 -7.46 6.04
C GLN A 295 -11.11 -6.46 5.41
N LEU A 296 -11.85 -6.82 4.36
CA LEU A 296 -12.94 -5.98 3.81
C LEU A 296 -14.04 -5.69 4.85
N ARG A 297 -14.46 -6.70 5.63
CA ARG A 297 -15.44 -6.50 6.71
C ARG A 297 -14.88 -5.66 7.85
N TRP A 298 -13.61 -5.86 8.19
CA TRP A 298 -12.91 -5.05 9.17
C TRP A 298 -12.83 -3.58 8.73
N LEU A 299 -12.43 -3.30 7.49
CA LEU A 299 -12.39 -1.96 6.91
C LEU A 299 -13.76 -1.27 7.02
N ASP A 300 -14.83 -1.94 6.60
CA ASP A 300 -16.19 -1.39 6.69
C ASP A 300 -16.60 -1.09 8.14
N GLY A 301 -16.18 -1.93 9.10
CA GLY A 301 -16.40 -1.71 10.53
C GLY A 301 -15.64 -0.50 11.08
N VAL A 302 -14.36 -0.35 10.73
CA VAL A 302 -13.53 0.79 11.14
C VAL A 302 -14.12 2.10 10.60
N LEU A 303 -14.47 2.14 9.31
CA LEU A 303 -15.03 3.33 8.68
C LEU A 303 -16.41 3.70 9.22
N ARG A 304 -17.27 2.71 9.52
CA ARG A 304 -18.55 2.95 10.19
C ARG A 304 -18.34 3.57 11.58
N GLY A 305 -17.36 3.08 12.33
CA GLY A 305 -16.99 3.65 13.62
C GLY A 305 -16.46 5.08 13.51
N ALA A 306 -15.61 5.35 12.53
CA ALA A 306 -15.09 6.68 12.25
C ALA A 306 -16.22 7.66 11.91
N ALA A 307 -17.14 7.27 11.03
CA ALA A 307 -18.32 8.06 10.67
C ALA A 307 -19.20 8.37 11.89
N ALA A 308 -19.47 7.37 12.74
CA ALA A 308 -20.25 7.57 13.96
C ALA A 308 -19.59 8.55 14.95
N ARG A 309 -18.25 8.60 14.98
CA ARG A 309 -17.45 9.55 15.78
C ARG A 309 -17.18 10.87 15.07
N ARG A 310 -17.71 11.06 13.85
CA ARG A 310 -17.43 12.23 12.99
C ARG A 310 -15.94 12.45 12.74
N GLU A 311 -15.17 11.35 12.67
CA GLU A 311 -13.77 11.37 12.27
C GLU A 311 -13.66 11.45 10.73
N LYS A 312 -12.65 12.15 10.23
CA LYS A 312 -12.19 12.08 8.84
C LYS A 312 -11.22 10.91 8.69
N ALA A 313 -11.47 10.04 7.72
CA ALA A 313 -10.66 8.83 7.49
C ALA A 313 -9.73 8.98 6.29
N VAL A 314 -8.46 8.59 6.48
CA VAL A 314 -7.46 8.42 5.41
C VAL A 314 -7.15 6.93 5.29
N VAL A 315 -7.43 6.34 4.12
CA VAL A 315 -7.11 4.94 3.82
C VAL A 315 -5.74 4.89 3.16
N CYS A 316 -4.84 4.06 3.68
CA CYS A 316 -3.50 3.87 3.14
C CYS A 316 -3.36 2.44 2.64
N SER A 317 -2.85 2.25 1.43
CA SER A 317 -2.60 0.94 0.85
C SER A 317 -1.34 0.96 0.00
N HIS A 318 -0.59 -0.13 -0.10
CA HIS A 318 0.51 -0.14 -1.08
C HIS A 318 -0.05 -0.11 -2.52
N LEU A 319 -1.10 -0.89 -2.81
CA LEU A 319 -1.72 -0.94 -4.13
C LEU A 319 -2.82 0.15 -4.29
N PRO A 320 -2.79 0.93 -5.37
CA PRO A 320 -3.86 1.87 -5.72
C PRO A 320 -5.24 1.21 -5.85
N VAL A 321 -6.26 1.93 -5.37
CA VAL A 321 -7.66 1.47 -5.31
C VAL A 321 -8.59 2.19 -6.30
N HIS A 322 -8.06 3.08 -7.14
CA HIS A 322 -8.84 3.84 -8.11
C HIS A 322 -8.12 3.93 -9.48
N PRO A 323 -8.81 3.59 -10.59
CA PRO A 323 -8.19 3.51 -11.92
C PRO A 323 -7.72 4.84 -12.49
N GLY A 324 -8.26 5.97 -12.00
CA GLY A 324 -7.77 7.30 -12.38
C GLY A 324 -6.47 7.73 -11.68
N ALA A 325 -6.07 7.04 -10.61
CA ALA A 325 -4.91 7.43 -9.79
C ALA A 325 -3.66 6.56 -10.04
N ALA A 326 -3.72 5.61 -10.96
CA ALA A 326 -2.61 4.73 -11.31
C ALA A 326 -2.81 4.11 -12.70
N SER A 327 -1.75 3.54 -13.27
CA SER A 327 -1.86 2.69 -14.44
C SER A 327 -2.71 1.45 -14.15
N PRO A 328 -3.43 0.89 -15.14
CA PRO A 328 -4.25 -0.29 -14.91
C PRO A 328 -3.49 -1.50 -14.39
N THR A 329 -2.19 -1.62 -14.73
CA THR A 329 -1.34 -2.72 -14.26
C THR A 329 -1.04 -2.62 -12.77
N GLY A 330 -0.98 -1.42 -12.19
CA GLY A 330 -0.68 -1.22 -10.77
C GLY A 330 -1.89 -1.37 -9.83
N LEU A 331 -3.10 -1.60 -10.35
CA LEU A 331 -4.31 -1.65 -9.52
C LEU A 331 -4.39 -2.90 -8.65
N MET A 332 -4.99 -2.75 -7.47
CA MET A 332 -5.37 -3.87 -6.62
C MET A 332 -6.34 -4.82 -7.35
N TRP A 333 -6.19 -6.14 -7.19
CA TRP A 333 -7.01 -7.13 -7.89
C TRP A 333 -8.52 -6.92 -7.69
N ASN A 334 -8.92 -6.63 -6.46
CA ASN A 334 -10.30 -6.40 -6.04
C ASN A 334 -10.52 -4.93 -5.63
N TYR A 335 -9.92 -4.00 -6.40
CA TYR A 335 -10.05 -2.57 -6.14
C TYR A 335 -11.52 -2.14 -6.17
N GLU A 336 -12.38 -2.77 -6.98
CA GLU A 336 -13.79 -2.45 -7.05
C GLU A 336 -14.51 -2.72 -5.72
N GLU A 337 -14.21 -3.84 -5.05
CA GLU A 337 -14.78 -4.14 -3.74
C GLU A 337 -14.29 -3.18 -2.66
N VAL A 338 -13.00 -2.82 -2.67
CA VAL A 338 -12.44 -1.84 -1.72
C VAL A 338 -13.01 -0.44 -1.97
N ALA A 339 -13.03 0.00 -3.23
CA ALA A 339 -13.63 1.27 -3.63
C ALA A 339 -15.12 1.32 -3.29
N ALA A 340 -15.86 0.22 -3.41
CA ALA A 340 -17.25 0.16 -2.99
C ALA A 340 -17.42 0.37 -1.47
N VAL A 341 -16.53 -0.18 -0.64
CA VAL A 341 -16.51 0.08 0.81
C VAL A 341 -16.20 1.56 1.08
N VAL A 342 -15.14 2.10 0.49
CA VAL A 342 -14.74 3.51 0.62
C VAL A 342 -15.89 4.44 0.24
N ARG A 343 -16.51 4.20 -0.92
CA ARG A 343 -17.59 5.02 -1.48
C ARG A 343 -18.84 5.02 -0.61
N ARG A 344 -19.15 3.94 0.11
CA ARG A 344 -20.26 3.90 1.09
C ARG A 344 -20.03 4.87 2.26
N HIS A 345 -18.79 5.22 2.53
CA HIS A 345 -18.39 6.12 3.62
C HIS A 345 -17.81 7.44 3.09
N GLY A 346 -18.17 7.88 1.87
CA GLY A 346 -17.59 9.06 1.19
C GLY A 346 -17.81 10.43 1.85
N GLY A 347 -18.58 10.52 2.95
CA GLY A 347 -18.62 11.72 3.82
C GLY A 347 -17.65 11.67 5.00
N CYS A 348 -17.06 10.51 5.25
CA CYS A 348 -16.08 10.25 6.31
C CYS A 348 -14.69 10.03 5.72
N VAL A 349 -14.57 9.22 4.66
CA VAL A 349 -13.29 9.00 3.97
C VAL A 349 -12.96 10.22 3.13
N VAL A 350 -11.81 10.84 3.39
CA VAL A 350 -11.37 12.04 2.69
C VAL A 350 -10.28 11.76 1.66
N ALA A 351 -9.45 10.74 1.90
CA ALA A 351 -8.40 10.36 0.97
C ALA A 351 -8.06 8.86 1.04
N CYS A 352 -7.64 8.32 -0.09
CA CYS A 352 -6.95 7.06 -0.26
C CYS A 352 -5.54 7.35 -0.79
N LEU A 353 -4.52 6.99 -0.03
CA LEU A 353 -3.12 7.18 -0.37
C LEU A 353 -2.48 5.84 -0.74
N ALA A 354 -1.66 5.81 -1.79
CA ALA A 354 -1.00 4.60 -2.27
C ALA A 354 0.44 4.79 -2.76
N GLY A 355 1.15 3.68 -2.97
CA GLY A 355 2.46 3.62 -3.66
C GLY A 355 2.37 2.71 -4.89
N HIS A 356 3.37 1.85 -5.10
CA HIS A 356 3.42 0.77 -6.10
C HIS A 356 3.51 1.21 -7.56
N ASP A 357 2.66 2.13 -8.01
CA ASP A 357 2.83 2.77 -9.32
C ASP A 357 3.83 3.91 -9.19
N HIS A 358 5.09 3.62 -9.49
CA HIS A 358 6.22 4.52 -9.26
C HIS A 358 6.12 5.88 -9.96
N LYS A 359 5.29 5.98 -11.01
CA LYS A 359 5.01 7.24 -11.71
C LYS A 359 4.11 8.17 -10.88
N GLY A 360 3.39 7.63 -9.91
CA GLY A 360 2.35 8.32 -9.16
C GLY A 360 1.09 8.56 -10.00
N GLY A 361 0.11 9.16 -9.35
CA GLY A 361 -1.14 9.55 -10.00
C GLY A 361 -2.12 10.17 -9.01
N TYR A 362 -3.14 10.83 -9.53
CA TYR A 362 -4.14 11.53 -8.73
C TYR A 362 -5.50 11.53 -9.42
N ALA A 363 -6.54 11.24 -8.65
CA ALA A 363 -7.93 11.35 -9.08
C ALA A 363 -8.84 11.70 -7.90
N VAL A 364 -10.05 12.14 -8.21
CA VAL A 364 -11.12 12.33 -7.23
C VAL A 364 -12.32 11.51 -7.70
N ASP A 365 -12.93 10.74 -6.80
CA ASP A 365 -14.10 9.93 -7.15
C ASP A 365 -15.42 10.73 -7.08
N ASP A 366 -16.52 10.07 -7.44
CA ASP A 366 -17.87 10.64 -7.48
C ASP A 366 -18.42 11.05 -6.10
N ARG A 367 -17.72 10.69 -5.01
CA ARG A 367 -18.05 11.11 -3.63
C ARG A 367 -17.13 12.19 -3.11
N GLY A 368 -16.17 12.65 -3.90
CA GLY A 368 -15.17 13.63 -3.48
C GLY A 368 -14.03 13.03 -2.66
N VAL A 369 -13.85 11.70 -2.68
CA VAL A 369 -12.67 11.09 -2.04
C VAL A 369 -11.48 11.26 -2.95
N HIS A 370 -10.38 11.77 -2.40
CA HIS A 370 -9.13 11.94 -3.13
C HIS A 370 -8.36 10.63 -3.19
N HIS A 371 -7.86 10.26 -4.35
CA HIS A 371 -7.01 9.07 -4.55
C HIS A 371 -5.64 9.54 -5.03
N ARG A 372 -4.60 9.39 -4.20
CA ARG A 372 -3.24 9.85 -4.50
C ARG A 372 -2.25 8.71 -4.40
N THR A 373 -1.67 8.33 -5.53
CA THR A 373 -0.56 7.37 -5.61
C THR A 373 0.75 8.14 -5.65
N LEU A 374 1.68 7.81 -4.76
CA LEU A 374 2.94 8.52 -4.53
C LEU A 374 4.04 8.00 -5.46
N GLU A 375 4.90 8.92 -5.91
CA GLU A 375 6.07 8.61 -6.72
C GLU A 375 7.15 7.87 -5.90
N ALA A 376 7.87 6.96 -6.55
CA ALA A 376 8.83 6.08 -5.89
C ALA A 376 10.19 6.73 -5.62
N ALA A 377 10.72 6.52 -4.41
CA ALA A 377 12.10 6.90 -4.08
C ALA A 377 13.15 6.11 -4.88
N LEU A 378 12.86 4.87 -5.28
CA LEU A 378 13.73 4.02 -6.09
C LEU A 378 14.10 4.61 -7.45
N GLU A 379 13.18 5.34 -8.08
CA GLU A 379 13.33 5.84 -9.45
C GLU A 379 13.88 7.27 -9.50
N CYS A 380 14.44 7.75 -8.39
CA CYS A 380 15.10 9.05 -8.29
C CYS A 380 16.56 8.96 -8.73
N PRO A 381 16.99 9.66 -9.80
CA PRO A 381 18.41 9.82 -10.09
C PRO A 381 19.17 10.44 -8.92
N PRO A 382 20.49 10.16 -8.78
CA PRO A 382 21.33 10.85 -7.82
C PRO A 382 21.17 12.37 -7.88
N GLY A 383 20.97 13.00 -6.73
CA GLY A 383 20.70 14.45 -6.62
C GLY A 383 19.22 14.84 -6.68
N THR A 384 18.31 13.89 -6.86
CA THR A 384 16.85 14.12 -6.79
C THR A 384 16.18 13.26 -5.72
N ASP A 385 14.97 13.65 -5.34
CA ASP A 385 14.16 13.02 -4.30
C ASP A 385 12.72 12.66 -4.74
N ALA A 386 12.08 11.80 -3.94
CA ALA A 386 10.64 11.54 -3.98
C ALA A 386 10.15 11.19 -2.58
N PHE A 387 9.80 12.23 -1.83
CA PHE A 387 9.12 12.15 -0.54
C PHE A 387 8.34 13.45 -0.34
N GLY A 388 7.51 13.52 0.70
CA GLY A 388 6.77 14.73 0.99
C GLY A 388 6.28 14.81 2.42
N ARG A 389 5.58 15.89 2.71
CA ARG A 389 4.75 16.01 3.92
C ARG A 389 3.34 16.37 3.51
N VAL A 390 2.35 15.80 4.18
CA VAL A 390 0.97 16.21 4.05
C VAL A 390 0.66 17.15 5.22
N GLU A 391 0.30 18.37 4.88
CA GLU A 391 -0.21 19.39 5.78
C GLU A 391 -1.73 19.26 5.84
N VAL A 392 -2.28 19.03 7.04
CA VAL A 392 -3.71 18.84 7.24
C VAL A 392 -4.32 20.14 7.74
N TYR A 393 -5.34 20.63 7.06
CA TYR A 393 -6.12 21.81 7.41
C TYR A 393 -7.58 21.40 7.69
N PRO A 394 -8.42 22.31 8.24
CA PRO A 394 -9.85 22.03 8.40
C PRO A 394 -10.57 21.72 7.08
N ASP A 395 -10.13 22.33 5.98
CA ASP A 395 -10.79 22.36 4.67
C ASP A 395 -10.01 21.63 3.57
N ARG A 396 -8.77 21.19 3.81
CA ARG A 396 -7.95 20.51 2.79
C ARG A 396 -6.86 19.63 3.39
N LEU A 397 -6.39 18.68 2.61
CA LEU A 397 -5.07 18.05 2.78
C LEU A 397 -4.16 18.63 1.70
N ARG A 398 -2.94 19.07 2.06
CA ARG A 398 -1.97 19.58 1.10
C ARG A 398 -0.70 18.74 1.17
N LEU A 399 -0.46 17.94 0.14
CA LEU A 399 0.83 17.29 -0.06
C LEU A 399 1.83 18.32 -0.58
N VAL A 400 2.89 18.58 0.19
CA VAL A 400 4.08 19.30 -0.23
C VAL A 400 5.15 18.26 -0.54
N GLY A 401 5.33 17.97 -1.82
CA GLY A 401 6.29 16.98 -2.31
C GLY A 401 7.64 17.59 -2.68
N SER A 402 8.68 16.76 -2.69
CA SER A 402 10.04 17.10 -3.10
C SER A 402 10.38 16.48 -4.45
N ASP A 403 10.97 17.28 -5.35
CA ASP A 403 11.38 16.95 -6.72
C ASP A 403 10.33 16.15 -7.51
N ARG A 404 10.51 14.83 -7.62
CA ARG A 404 9.65 13.97 -8.43
C ARG A 404 8.28 13.76 -7.78
N MET A 405 8.17 13.95 -6.47
CA MET A 405 6.88 13.87 -5.79
C MET A 405 6.09 15.15 -6.02
N ALA A 406 5.01 15.07 -6.82
CA ALA A 406 4.19 16.23 -7.12
C ALA A 406 3.43 16.70 -5.86
N SER A 407 3.46 18.02 -5.63
CA SER A 407 2.59 18.65 -4.64
C SER A 407 1.13 18.56 -5.10
N THR A 408 0.21 18.31 -4.17
CA THR A 408 -1.20 18.10 -4.48
C THR A 408 -2.07 18.72 -3.41
N GLU A 409 -3.06 19.51 -3.82
CA GLU A 409 -4.09 20.03 -2.93
C GLU A 409 -5.35 19.18 -3.07
N MET A 410 -5.87 18.71 -1.94
CA MET A 410 -7.02 17.83 -1.82
C MET A 410 -8.08 18.54 -0.97
N LEU A 411 -8.97 19.28 -1.63
CA LEU A 411 -10.01 20.07 -0.99
C LEU A 411 -11.08 19.17 -0.37
N LEU A 412 -11.26 19.28 0.95
CA LEU A 412 -12.28 18.54 1.66
C LEU A 412 -13.63 19.21 1.44
N ASN A 413 -14.62 18.41 1.03
CA ASN A 413 -15.99 18.87 0.98
C ASN A 413 -16.38 19.36 2.38
N SER A 414 -16.82 20.61 2.48
CA SER A 414 -17.52 21.07 3.68
C SER A 414 -18.75 20.18 3.80
N SER A 415 -18.86 19.44 4.91
CA SER A 415 -20.12 18.78 5.22
C SER A 415 -21.17 19.89 5.24
N SER A 416 -22.04 19.94 4.23
CA SER A 416 -23.23 20.75 4.26
C SER A 416 -23.94 20.40 5.56
N SER A 417 -23.88 21.30 6.53
CA SER A 417 -24.78 21.28 7.67
C SER A 417 -26.18 21.21 7.06
N ASP A 418 -26.84 20.07 7.21
CA ASP A 418 -28.23 19.89 6.82
C ASP A 418 -29.02 21.04 7.43
N SER A 419 -29.33 22.02 6.60
CA SER A 419 -30.42 22.94 6.84
C SER A 419 -31.67 22.11 6.66
N VAL A 420 -32.10 21.46 7.74
CA VAL A 420 -33.47 20.98 7.85
C VAL A 420 -34.32 22.24 7.82
N SER A 421 -34.79 22.58 6.62
CA SER A 421 -35.86 23.54 6.42
C SER A 421 -37.08 22.98 7.12
N SER A 422 -37.34 23.46 8.33
CA SER A 422 -38.67 23.40 8.93
C SER A 422 -39.58 24.29 8.09
N THR A 423 -40.24 23.71 7.09
CA THR A 423 -41.41 24.33 6.48
C THR A 423 -42.64 23.92 7.29
N GLY A 424 -43.19 24.96 7.91
CA GLY A 424 -44.56 25.21 8.39
C GLY A 424 -45.60 24.13 8.25
#